data_AF-A0A2V8J3U2-F1
#
_entry.id   AF-A0A2V8J3U2-F1
#
_cell.length_a   1.000
_cell.length_b   1.000
_cell.length_c   1.000
_cell.angle_alpha   90.00
_cell.angle_beta   90.00
_cell.angle_gamma   90.00
#
_symmetry.space_group_name_H-M   'P 1'
#
loop_
_entity.id
_entity.type
_entity.pdbx_description
1 polymer ?
#
loop_
_entity_poly.entity_id
_entity_poly.type
_entity_poly.pdbx_seq_one_letter_code
_entity_poly.pdbx_strand_id
1 'polypeptide(L)'
;MIDLLETERAQAFLNQKVPAIIAGQIDVHALSVLAATARPSLYVHYALDLVDRLSGQRRKQLLTIERFAGADLDSAAFRLEQQIEKLPPKDTDLTKFVAKDLDRELLIYPFPLDAKLYCLPLAADPQASLEKLRVDCPELVDGFPGSHASVHVLRYVPGRRCQLRYVLGRDDSTSLTFLGKIFRGDRGQQAFDLLEKVARFYTSSGEGQFFAPKPLAYLSDWKMVIQEHIDGATLNQMVRTGLAGNRQFSAAAGCIARLHNSKIEVNRYHGIGDELEILEKSLAGVDEAGLSDHSFSLTLDKIQEFAVGLTPSRFVTVHRDFYDKQLIMDGQRTALIDLDTLSMGCPEIDVANFLAHLD
;
A
#
# COMPACT_ATOMS: atom_id res chain seq x y z
N MET A 1 -16.78 -14.39 8.89
CA MET A 1 -15.86 -13.24 8.66
C MET A 1 -16.11 -12.12 9.66
N ILE A 2 -17.35 -11.66 9.87
CA ILE A 2 -17.64 -10.65 10.91
C ILE A 2 -17.20 -11.12 12.30
N ASP A 3 -17.44 -12.40 12.63
CA ASP A 3 -16.99 -13.03 13.87
C ASP A 3 -15.47 -13.00 14.05
N LEU A 4 -14.69 -12.93 12.97
CA LEU A 4 -13.24 -12.83 13.02
C LEU A 4 -12.76 -11.39 13.33
N LEU A 5 -13.65 -10.39 13.32
CA LEU A 5 -13.32 -9.04 13.82
C LEU A 5 -13.20 -9.02 15.35
N GLU A 6 -13.86 -9.96 16.04
CA GLU A 6 -13.73 -10.14 17.48
C GLU A 6 -12.45 -10.94 17.80
N THR A 7 -11.51 -10.31 18.51
CA THR A 7 -10.20 -10.88 18.83
C THR A 7 -10.27 -12.27 19.47
N GLU A 8 -11.20 -12.50 20.41
CA GLU A 8 -11.35 -13.79 21.09
C GLU A 8 -11.79 -14.92 20.13
N ARG A 9 -12.75 -14.63 19.26
CA ARG A 9 -13.23 -15.59 18.25
C ARG A 9 -12.18 -15.84 17.19
N ALA A 10 -11.46 -14.81 16.75
CA ALA A 10 -10.32 -14.94 15.84
C ALA A 10 -9.21 -15.82 16.45
N GLN A 11 -8.89 -15.61 17.74
CA GLN A 11 -7.90 -16.41 18.45
C GLN A 11 -8.31 -17.90 18.51
N ALA A 12 -9.55 -18.18 18.91
CA ALA A 12 -10.07 -19.55 18.95
C ALA A 12 -10.04 -20.21 17.56
N PHE A 13 -10.41 -19.46 16.52
CA PHE A 13 -10.36 -19.92 15.14
C PHE A 13 -8.94 -20.28 14.70
N LEU A 14 -7.95 -19.40 14.95
CA LEU A 14 -6.55 -19.66 14.60
C LEU A 14 -5.98 -20.86 15.35
N ASN A 15 -6.31 -21.02 16.63
CA ASN A 15 -5.91 -22.17 17.44
C ASN A 15 -6.41 -23.50 16.86
N GLN A 16 -7.54 -23.48 16.15
CA GLN A 16 -8.13 -24.67 15.54
C GLN A 16 -7.63 -24.93 14.11
N LYS A 17 -7.26 -23.89 13.35
CA LYS A 17 -7.03 -24.00 11.91
C LYS A 17 -5.55 -23.94 11.51
N VAL A 18 -4.69 -23.32 12.31
CA VAL A 18 -3.27 -23.14 11.96
C VAL A 18 -2.42 -24.32 12.47
N PRO A 19 -1.77 -25.10 11.58
CA PRO A 19 -1.02 -26.30 11.97
C PRO A 19 0.04 -26.08 13.06
N ALA A 20 0.86 -25.02 12.98
CA ALA A 20 1.86 -24.71 13.99
C ALA A 20 1.26 -24.53 15.40
N ILE A 21 0.06 -23.93 15.48
CA ILE A 21 -0.62 -23.69 16.75
C ILE A 21 -1.26 -24.99 17.25
N ILE A 22 -1.95 -25.73 16.38
CA ILE A 22 -2.60 -27.01 16.71
C ILE A 22 -1.57 -28.03 17.22
N ALA A 23 -0.42 -28.12 16.56
CA ALA A 23 0.67 -29.01 16.96
C ALA A 23 1.38 -28.56 18.24
N GLY A 24 0.97 -27.43 18.83
CA GLY A 24 1.52 -26.89 20.07
C GLY A 24 2.96 -26.38 19.93
N GLN A 25 3.41 -26.06 18.71
CA GLN A 25 4.76 -25.55 18.46
C GLN A 25 4.88 -24.05 18.79
N ILE A 26 3.81 -23.29 18.51
CA ILE A 26 3.79 -21.84 18.64
C ILE A 26 2.54 -21.40 19.40
N ASP A 27 2.73 -20.50 20.37
CA ASP A 27 1.65 -19.79 21.04
C ASP A 27 1.40 -18.44 20.40
N VAL A 28 0.13 -18.08 20.24
CA VAL A 28 -0.27 -16.70 19.93
C VAL A 28 -0.57 -16.00 21.25
N HIS A 29 0.28 -15.07 21.62
CA HIS A 29 0.20 -14.34 22.88
C HIS A 29 -0.72 -13.11 22.77
N ALA A 30 -0.75 -12.46 21.60
CA ALA A 30 -1.66 -11.38 21.30
C ALA A 30 -2.00 -11.35 19.81
N LEU A 31 -3.20 -10.87 19.51
CA LEU A 31 -3.68 -10.64 18.15
C LEU A 31 -4.42 -9.30 18.09
N SER A 32 -4.15 -8.53 17.06
CA SER A 32 -4.84 -7.27 16.78
C SER A 32 -5.29 -7.22 15.32
N VAL A 33 -6.53 -6.79 15.09
CA VAL A 33 -7.04 -6.52 13.74
C VAL A 33 -6.38 -5.23 13.24
N LEU A 34 -5.64 -5.32 12.14
CA LEU A 34 -5.02 -4.18 11.48
C LEU A 34 -5.92 -3.56 10.43
N ALA A 35 -6.65 -4.41 9.69
CA ALA A 35 -7.57 -3.97 8.65
C ALA A 35 -8.59 -5.07 8.35
N ALA A 36 -9.79 -4.64 7.95
CA ALA A 36 -10.78 -5.51 7.34
C ALA A 36 -11.34 -4.81 6.10
N THR A 37 -11.63 -5.57 5.05
CA THR A 37 -12.29 -5.03 3.86
C THR A 37 -13.32 -6.00 3.33
N ALA A 38 -14.41 -5.47 2.78
CA ALA A 38 -15.47 -6.27 2.16
C ALA A 38 -15.31 -6.40 0.64
N ARG A 39 -14.66 -5.44 -0.03
CA ARG A 39 -14.59 -5.38 -1.51
C ARG A 39 -13.24 -4.87 -2.02
N PRO A 40 -12.72 -5.41 -3.15
CA PRO A 40 -13.30 -6.45 -4.00
C PRO A 40 -13.05 -7.87 -3.49
N SER A 41 -12.50 -8.04 -2.29
CA SER A 41 -12.20 -9.34 -1.70
C SER A 41 -12.41 -9.21 -0.19
N LEU A 42 -13.12 -10.16 0.41
CA LEU A 42 -13.43 -10.11 1.83
C LEU A 42 -12.23 -10.66 2.61
N TYR A 43 -11.48 -9.80 3.29
CA TYR A 43 -10.33 -10.22 4.11
C TYR A 43 -10.29 -9.52 5.48
N VAL A 44 -9.65 -10.18 6.44
CA VAL A 44 -9.20 -9.59 7.70
C VAL A 44 -7.69 -9.80 7.81
N HIS A 45 -6.98 -8.74 8.19
CA HIS A 45 -5.53 -8.72 8.34
C HIS A 45 -5.17 -8.46 9.80
N TYR A 46 -4.27 -9.29 10.35
CA TYR A 46 -3.89 -9.27 11.76
C TYR A 46 -2.40 -9.04 11.95
N ALA A 47 -2.04 -8.43 13.07
CA ALA A 47 -0.72 -8.58 13.68
C ALA A 47 -0.81 -9.57 14.84
N LEU A 48 0.04 -10.59 14.80
CA LEU A 48 0.21 -11.61 15.82
C LEU A 48 1.51 -11.39 16.58
N ASP A 49 1.47 -11.47 17.91
CA ASP A 49 2.65 -11.68 18.75
C ASP A 49 2.76 -13.17 19.05
N LEU A 50 3.80 -13.81 18.50
CA LEU A 50 4.02 -15.26 18.58
C LEU A 50 5.15 -15.59 19.54
N VAL A 51 5.05 -16.73 20.22
CA VAL A 51 6.11 -17.32 21.06
C VAL A 51 6.36 -18.75 20.63
N ASP A 52 7.57 -19.05 20.21
CA ASP A 52 7.99 -20.44 19.96
C ASP A 52 8.19 -21.16 21.30
N ARG A 53 7.50 -22.29 21.50
CA ARG A 53 7.51 -22.98 22.81
C ARG A 53 8.83 -23.65 23.14
N LEU A 54 9.63 -24.05 22.14
CA LEU A 54 10.87 -24.77 22.34
C LEU A 54 12.02 -23.82 22.68
N SER A 55 12.11 -22.71 21.94
CA SER A 55 13.17 -21.72 22.07
C SER A 55 12.82 -20.56 23.00
N GLY A 56 11.52 -20.34 23.27
CA GLY A 56 11.02 -19.15 23.96
C GLY A 56 11.11 -17.86 23.12
N GLN A 57 11.53 -17.96 21.85
CA GLN A 57 11.73 -16.80 21.00
C GLN A 57 10.39 -16.13 20.68
N ARG A 58 10.35 -14.80 20.82
CA ARG A 58 9.18 -13.99 20.46
C ARG A 58 9.37 -13.38 19.08
N ARG A 59 8.32 -13.41 18.25
CA ARG A 59 8.31 -12.73 16.94
C ARG A 59 6.94 -12.14 16.61
N LYS A 60 6.93 -11.07 15.82
CA LYS A 60 5.71 -10.54 15.22
C LYS A 60 5.47 -11.18 13.87
N GLN A 61 4.22 -11.52 13.58
CA GLN A 61 3.82 -12.08 12.29
C GLN A 61 2.54 -11.41 11.82
N LEU A 62 2.55 -10.90 10.59
CA LEU A 62 1.31 -10.46 9.96
C LEU A 62 0.61 -11.66 9.32
N LEU A 63 -0.70 -11.76 9.50
CA LEU A 63 -1.52 -12.86 9.00
C LEU A 63 -2.73 -12.31 8.25
N THR A 64 -3.06 -12.89 7.11
CA THR A 64 -4.27 -12.55 6.36
C THR A 64 -5.20 -13.76 6.36
N ILE A 65 -6.47 -13.51 6.65
CA ILE A 65 -7.56 -14.46 6.44
C ILE A 65 -8.42 -13.85 5.33
N GLU A 66 -8.45 -14.49 4.17
CA GLU A 66 -9.18 -14.01 3.00
C GLU A 66 -10.18 -15.07 2.54
N ARG A 67 -11.39 -14.62 2.18
CA ARG A 67 -12.41 -15.46 1.59
C ARG A 67 -12.24 -15.52 0.07
N PHE A 68 -12.32 -16.72 -0.48
CA PHE A 68 -12.34 -17.01 -1.90
C PHE A 68 -13.57 -17.86 -2.21
N ALA A 69 -14.20 -17.72 -3.39
CA ALA A 69 -15.36 -18.54 -3.74
C ALA A 69 -14.93 -19.79 -4.53
N GLY A 70 -15.34 -20.98 -4.07
CA GLY A 70 -15.14 -22.24 -4.79
C GLY A 70 -13.73 -22.43 -5.39
N ALA A 71 -13.64 -22.56 -6.72
CA ALA A 71 -12.41 -22.84 -7.45
C ALA A 71 -11.31 -21.77 -7.29
N ASP A 72 -11.67 -20.55 -6.89
CA ASP A 72 -10.71 -19.48 -6.60
C ASP A 72 -9.88 -19.79 -5.36
N LEU A 73 -10.42 -20.54 -4.39
CA LEU A 73 -9.72 -20.91 -3.16
C LEU A 73 -8.54 -21.83 -3.46
N ASP A 74 -8.76 -22.89 -4.24
CA ASP A 74 -7.70 -23.83 -4.61
C ASP A 74 -6.67 -23.15 -5.52
N SER A 75 -7.12 -22.31 -6.45
CA SER A 75 -6.23 -21.52 -7.29
C SER A 75 -5.38 -20.52 -6.49
N ALA A 76 -5.93 -19.95 -5.40
CA ALA A 76 -5.18 -19.08 -4.50
C ALA A 76 -4.18 -19.88 -3.66
N ALA A 77 -4.59 -21.01 -3.09
CA ALA A 77 -3.72 -21.88 -2.30
C ALA A 77 -2.53 -22.41 -3.14
N PHE A 78 -2.79 -22.88 -4.37
CA PHE A 78 -1.75 -23.33 -5.28
C PHE A 78 -0.73 -22.23 -5.60
N ARG A 79 -1.18 -20.97 -5.75
CA ARG A 79 -0.26 -19.83 -5.94
C ARG A 79 0.62 -19.58 -4.72
N LEU A 80 0.11 -19.80 -3.50
CA LEU A 80 0.92 -19.70 -2.29
C LEU A 80 1.96 -20.82 -2.20
N GLU A 81 1.59 -22.05 -2.57
CA GLU A 81 2.53 -23.19 -2.64
C GLU A 81 3.68 -22.89 -3.61
N GLN A 82 3.38 -22.37 -4.80
CA GLN A 82 4.41 -21.95 -5.76
C GLN A 82 5.32 -20.83 -5.25
N GLN A 83 4.83 -19.95 -4.39
CA GLN A 83 5.65 -18.91 -3.76
C GLN A 83 6.58 -19.51 -2.71
N ILE A 84 6.07 -20.43 -1.90
CA ILE A 84 6.82 -21.15 -0.88
C ILE A 84 7.98 -21.93 -1.50
N GLU A 85 7.76 -22.62 -2.62
CA GLU A 85 8.80 -23.37 -3.32
C GLU A 85 9.97 -22.50 -3.80
N LYS A 86 9.73 -21.20 -4.02
CA LYS A 86 10.74 -20.24 -4.47
C LYS A 86 11.48 -19.57 -3.31
N LEU A 87 11.00 -19.71 -2.08
CA LEU A 87 11.65 -19.13 -0.92
C LEU A 87 12.90 -19.94 -0.51
N PRO A 88 13.91 -19.28 0.08
CA PRO A 88 15.05 -19.98 0.67
C PRO A 88 14.58 -21.01 1.73
N PRO A 89 15.29 -22.15 1.91
CA PRO A 89 14.89 -23.20 2.86
C PRO A 89 14.68 -22.74 4.32
N LYS A 90 15.27 -21.60 4.70
CA LYS A 90 15.15 -20.99 6.02
C LYS A 90 13.74 -20.45 6.33
N ASP A 91 12.90 -20.24 5.32
CA ASP A 91 11.53 -19.72 5.45
C ASP A 91 10.44 -20.80 5.56
N THR A 92 10.85 -22.07 5.75
CA THR A 92 9.94 -23.22 5.90
C THR A 92 8.95 -23.07 7.07
N ASP A 93 9.21 -22.18 8.02
CA ASP A 93 8.29 -21.81 9.10
C ASP A 93 7.00 -21.13 8.63
N LEU A 94 7.03 -20.36 7.53
CA LEU A 94 5.85 -19.65 7.03
C LEU A 94 4.77 -20.61 6.53
N THR A 95 5.18 -21.75 5.98
CA THR A 95 4.26 -22.79 5.48
C THR A 95 3.35 -23.33 6.57
N LYS A 96 3.83 -23.35 7.83
CA LYS A 96 3.09 -23.86 8.99
C LYS A 96 1.93 -22.96 9.40
N PHE A 97 1.85 -21.76 8.82
CA PHE A 97 0.77 -20.79 9.01
C PHE A 97 -0.23 -20.75 7.85
N VAL A 98 -0.01 -21.55 6.80
CA VAL A 98 -0.94 -21.65 5.69
C VAL A 98 -1.99 -22.71 6.00
N ALA A 99 -3.27 -22.35 5.89
CA ALA A 99 -4.38 -23.26 6.12
C ALA A 99 -5.61 -22.91 5.28
N LYS A 100 -6.41 -23.93 4.95
CA LYS A 100 -7.69 -23.80 4.27
C LYS A 100 -8.83 -24.11 5.25
N ASP A 101 -9.88 -23.30 5.22
CA ASP A 101 -11.16 -23.63 5.85
C ASP A 101 -12.22 -23.77 4.76
N LEU A 102 -12.47 -25.01 4.32
CA LEU A 102 -13.37 -25.31 3.21
C LEU A 102 -14.82 -24.93 3.52
N ASP A 103 -15.25 -25.08 4.77
CA ASP A 103 -16.64 -24.78 5.19
C ASP A 103 -16.97 -23.29 5.06
N ARG A 104 -15.97 -22.44 5.27
CA ARG A 104 -16.10 -20.97 5.22
C ARG A 104 -15.46 -20.36 3.97
N GLU A 105 -14.90 -21.21 3.11
CA GLU A 105 -14.10 -20.87 1.94
C GLU A 105 -12.97 -19.85 2.25
N LEU A 106 -12.26 -20.05 3.35
CA LEU A 106 -11.19 -19.15 3.80
C LEU A 106 -9.81 -19.71 3.50
N LEU A 107 -8.91 -18.82 3.11
CA LEU A 107 -7.48 -19.07 3.05
C LEU A 107 -6.79 -18.23 4.13
N ILE A 108 -5.98 -18.89 4.94
CA ILE A 108 -5.17 -18.29 6.00
C ILE A 108 -3.71 -18.32 5.53
N TYR A 109 -3.02 -17.19 5.56
CA TYR A 109 -1.62 -17.13 5.13
C TYR A 109 -0.83 -15.98 5.79
N PRO A 110 0.46 -16.18 6.12
CA PRO A 110 1.30 -15.16 6.70
C PRO A 110 1.92 -14.24 5.62
N PHE A 111 2.14 -12.96 5.95
CA PHE A 111 3.08 -12.12 5.19
C PHE A 111 4.50 -12.73 5.25
N PRO A 112 5.30 -12.70 4.17
CA PRO A 112 5.08 -12.00 2.90
C PRO A 112 4.32 -12.79 1.82
N LEU A 113 3.73 -13.95 2.14
CA LEU A 113 2.91 -14.68 1.17
C LEU A 113 1.65 -13.87 0.82
N ASP A 114 1.30 -13.84 -0.47
CA ASP A 114 0.09 -13.19 -0.97
C ASP A 114 -0.30 -13.76 -2.33
N ALA A 115 -1.45 -14.41 -2.45
CA ALA A 115 -1.88 -15.10 -3.66
C ALA A 115 -2.07 -14.17 -4.87
N LYS A 116 -2.21 -12.87 -4.65
CA LYS A 116 -2.45 -11.84 -5.67
C LYS A 116 -1.21 -10.97 -5.94
N LEU A 117 -0.20 -11.00 -5.07
CA LEU A 117 1.09 -10.31 -5.23
C LEU A 117 2.23 -11.34 -5.31
N TYR A 118 2.37 -11.98 -6.47
CA TYR A 118 3.16 -13.21 -6.58
C TYR A 118 4.65 -13.08 -6.21
N CYS A 119 5.25 -11.93 -6.47
CA CYS A 119 6.67 -11.68 -6.24
C CYS A 119 6.96 -11.25 -4.80
N LEU A 120 5.93 -10.95 -3.99
CA LEU A 120 6.08 -10.30 -2.68
C LEU A 120 7.05 -11.04 -1.75
N PRO A 121 7.05 -12.38 -1.64
CA PRO A 121 8.02 -13.08 -0.81
C PRO A 121 9.47 -12.86 -1.26
N LEU A 122 9.73 -12.94 -2.56
CA LEU A 122 11.06 -12.69 -3.13
C LEU A 122 11.48 -11.22 -3.03
N ALA A 123 10.54 -10.30 -3.22
CA ALA A 123 10.79 -8.88 -3.12
C ALA A 123 10.99 -8.40 -1.66
N ALA A 124 10.43 -9.12 -0.69
CA ALA A 124 10.66 -8.90 0.74
C ALA A 124 11.96 -9.54 1.23
N ASP A 125 12.50 -10.54 0.51
CA ASP A 125 13.79 -11.14 0.82
C ASP A 125 14.96 -10.28 0.30
N PRO A 126 15.90 -9.85 1.16
CA PRO A 126 17.00 -8.99 0.75
C PRO A 126 17.94 -9.61 -0.29
N GLN A 127 18.20 -10.92 -0.21
CA GLN A 127 19.13 -11.59 -1.12
C GLN A 127 18.50 -11.74 -2.51
N ALA A 128 17.29 -12.29 -2.59
CA ALA A 128 16.55 -12.47 -3.83
C ALA A 128 16.28 -11.13 -4.53
N SER A 129 15.98 -10.07 -3.75
CA SER A 129 15.84 -8.71 -4.29
C SER A 129 17.14 -8.20 -4.91
N LEU A 130 18.28 -8.38 -4.24
CA LEU A 130 19.57 -7.93 -4.77
C LEU A 130 19.98 -8.71 -6.03
N GLU A 131 19.73 -10.02 -6.07
CA GLU A 131 19.94 -10.84 -7.26
C GLU A 131 19.07 -10.37 -8.43
N LYS A 132 17.78 -10.12 -8.19
CA LYS A 132 16.86 -9.57 -9.20
C LYS A 132 17.36 -8.23 -9.75
N LEU A 133 17.76 -7.31 -8.87
CA LEU A 133 18.24 -5.99 -9.28
C LEU A 133 19.54 -6.06 -10.09
N ARG A 134 20.46 -6.96 -9.76
CA ARG A 134 21.70 -7.15 -10.54
C ARG A 134 21.42 -7.63 -11.96
N VAL A 135 20.36 -8.43 -12.15
CA VAL A 135 19.99 -8.97 -13.47
C VAL A 135 19.20 -7.95 -14.27
N ASP A 136 18.16 -7.36 -13.68
CA ASP A 136 17.19 -6.53 -14.42
C ASP A 136 17.51 -5.04 -14.40
N CYS A 137 18.30 -4.57 -13.43
CA CYS A 137 18.64 -3.16 -13.23
C CYS A 137 20.12 -2.98 -12.82
N PRO A 138 21.11 -3.52 -13.58
CA PRO A 138 22.51 -3.50 -13.20
C PRO A 138 23.01 -2.08 -12.92
N GLU A 139 22.62 -1.10 -13.75
CA GLU A 139 23.02 0.31 -13.58
C GLU A 139 22.63 0.91 -12.21
N LEU A 140 21.56 0.42 -11.59
CA LEU A 140 21.12 0.88 -10.27
C LEU A 140 22.04 0.37 -9.16
N VAL A 141 22.69 -0.79 -9.35
CA VAL A 141 23.47 -1.49 -8.32
C VAL A 141 24.96 -1.64 -8.65
N ASP A 142 25.40 -1.26 -9.85
CA ASP A 142 26.80 -1.38 -10.32
C ASP A 142 27.79 -0.57 -9.45
N GLY A 143 27.35 0.53 -8.85
CA GLY A 143 28.15 1.31 -7.87
C GLY A 143 28.28 0.64 -6.50
N PHE A 144 27.56 -0.47 -6.27
CA PHE A 144 27.43 -1.16 -4.99
C PHE A 144 27.81 -2.66 -5.07
N PRO A 145 28.97 -3.04 -5.67
CA PRO A 145 29.43 -4.42 -5.66
C PRO A 145 29.71 -4.91 -4.23
N GLY A 146 29.36 -6.17 -3.94
CA GLY A 146 29.53 -6.75 -2.60
C GLY A 146 28.65 -6.14 -1.51
N SER A 147 27.71 -5.25 -1.86
CA SER A 147 26.81 -4.63 -0.88
C SER A 147 25.89 -5.63 -0.18
N HIS A 148 25.53 -5.29 1.05
CA HIS A 148 24.46 -5.96 1.79
C HIS A 148 23.15 -5.21 1.55
N ALA A 149 22.08 -5.96 1.27
CA ALA A 149 20.75 -5.41 1.15
C ALA A 149 19.97 -5.55 2.46
N SER A 150 19.18 -4.54 2.79
CA SER A 150 18.09 -4.66 3.76
C SER A 150 16.79 -4.20 3.10
N VAL A 151 15.70 -4.86 3.48
CA VAL A 151 14.36 -4.58 2.96
C VAL A 151 13.44 -4.28 4.14
N HIS A 152 12.74 -3.16 4.05
CA HIS A 152 11.80 -2.74 5.07
C HIS A 152 10.42 -2.52 4.45
N VAL A 153 9.41 -3.16 5.01
CA VAL A 153 8.02 -2.96 4.59
C VAL A 153 7.54 -1.61 5.10
N LEU A 154 7.20 -0.70 4.19
CA LEU A 154 6.62 0.60 4.52
C LEU A 154 5.10 0.54 4.63
N ARG A 155 4.46 -0.17 3.69
CA ARG A 155 3.00 -0.31 3.64
C ARG A 155 2.63 -1.59 2.92
N TYR A 156 1.76 -2.39 3.52
CA TYR A 156 1.19 -3.57 2.88
C TYR A 156 -0.33 -3.48 2.92
N VAL A 157 -0.96 -3.65 1.76
CA VAL A 157 -2.41 -3.75 1.61
C VAL A 157 -2.69 -5.10 0.95
N PRO A 158 -3.18 -6.10 1.71
CA PRO A 158 -3.38 -7.46 1.21
C PRO A 158 -4.09 -7.51 -0.12
N GLY A 159 -3.54 -8.31 -1.03
CA GLY A 159 -4.05 -8.56 -2.36
C GLY A 159 -4.12 -7.35 -3.28
N ARG A 160 -3.53 -6.21 -2.91
CA ARG A 160 -3.59 -4.96 -3.69
C ARG A 160 -2.22 -4.39 -4.02
N ARG A 161 -1.41 -4.11 -2.99
CA ARG A 161 -0.10 -3.48 -3.16
C ARG A 161 0.79 -3.66 -1.94
N CYS A 162 2.10 -3.61 -2.17
CA CYS A 162 3.10 -3.51 -1.11
C CYS A 162 4.14 -2.45 -1.49
N GLN A 163 4.53 -1.62 -0.52
CA GLN A 163 5.62 -0.67 -0.66
C GLN A 163 6.76 -1.07 0.27
N LEU A 164 7.94 -1.22 -0.32
CA LEU A 164 9.16 -1.67 0.30
C LEU A 164 10.23 -0.59 0.18
N ARG A 165 11.05 -0.43 1.22
CA ARG A 165 12.26 0.40 1.21
C ARG A 165 13.47 -0.51 1.20
N TYR A 166 14.32 -0.33 0.21
CA TYR A 166 15.57 -1.03 0.07
C TYR A 166 16.70 -0.12 0.49
N VAL A 167 17.64 -0.66 1.27
CA VAL A 167 18.93 -0.01 1.54
C VAL A 167 20.03 -0.96 1.15
N LEU A 168 20.86 -0.54 0.20
CA LEU A 168 22.10 -1.21 -0.17
C LEU A 168 23.24 -0.51 0.54
N GLY A 169 23.94 -1.22 1.43
CA GLY A 169 25.07 -0.69 2.19
C GLY A 169 26.39 -1.33 1.78
N ARG A 170 27.47 -0.55 1.82
CA ARG A 170 28.86 -1.01 1.67
C ARG A 170 29.61 -0.84 2.99
N ASP A 171 30.72 -1.56 3.14
CA ASP A 171 31.59 -1.48 4.33
C ASP A 171 32.21 -0.09 4.51
N ASP A 172 32.34 0.68 3.42
CA ASP A 172 32.83 2.07 3.42
C ASP A 172 31.77 3.11 3.86
N SER A 173 30.66 2.66 4.47
CA SER A 173 29.52 3.49 4.91
C SER A 173 28.73 4.19 3.80
N THR A 174 29.05 3.93 2.53
CA THR A 174 28.22 4.39 1.42
C THR A 174 26.94 3.57 1.36
N SER A 175 25.79 4.23 1.19
CA SER A 175 24.51 3.54 1.03
C SER A 175 23.66 4.15 -0.08
N LEU A 176 22.84 3.30 -0.70
CA LEU A 176 21.81 3.68 -1.66
C LEU A 176 20.46 3.24 -1.12
N THR A 177 19.51 4.18 -1.07
CA THR A 177 18.13 3.90 -0.66
C THR A 177 17.18 4.15 -1.83
N PHE A 178 16.28 3.22 -2.08
CA PHE A 178 15.20 3.35 -3.06
C PHE A 178 13.94 2.64 -2.57
N LEU A 179 12.81 2.95 -3.20
CA LEU A 179 11.54 2.35 -2.86
C LEU A 179 11.05 1.46 -3.99
N GLY A 180 10.45 0.33 -3.62
CA GLY A 180 9.76 -0.57 -4.52
C GLY A 180 8.27 -0.61 -4.23
N LYS A 181 7.45 -0.39 -5.25
CA LYS A 181 5.99 -0.47 -5.16
C LYS A 181 5.49 -1.61 -6.03
N ILE A 182 5.02 -2.67 -5.38
CA ILE A 182 4.43 -3.85 -6.02
C ILE A 182 2.93 -3.62 -6.17
N PHE A 183 2.41 -3.92 -7.36
CA PHE A 183 1.00 -3.76 -7.69
C PHE A 183 0.36 -5.08 -8.09
N ARG A 184 -0.93 -5.22 -7.80
CA ARG A 184 -1.76 -6.26 -8.42
C ARG A 184 -2.05 -5.91 -9.88
N GLY A 185 -1.73 -6.84 -10.79
CA GLY A 185 -2.01 -6.73 -12.22
C GLY A 185 -1.15 -5.68 -12.93
N ASP A 186 -1.61 -5.17 -14.07
CA ASP A 186 -0.81 -4.29 -14.94
C ASP A 186 -0.84 -2.80 -14.54
N ARG A 187 -1.30 -2.49 -13.33
CA ARG A 187 -1.33 -1.11 -12.82
C ARG A 187 0.08 -0.52 -12.66
N GLY A 188 1.10 -1.36 -12.49
CA GLY A 188 2.48 -0.92 -12.26
C GLY A 188 3.07 -0.15 -13.44
N GLN A 189 2.88 -0.60 -14.68
CA GLN A 189 3.38 0.11 -15.86
C GLN A 189 2.74 1.51 -15.97
N GLN A 190 1.41 1.58 -15.80
CA GLN A 190 0.69 2.86 -15.83
C GLN A 190 1.18 3.82 -14.74
N ALA A 191 1.47 3.31 -13.53
CA ALA A 191 2.03 4.10 -12.45
C ALA A 191 3.45 4.59 -12.76
N PHE A 192 4.28 3.76 -13.38
CA PHE A 192 5.63 4.13 -13.83
C PHE A 192 5.59 5.27 -14.86
N ASP A 193 4.81 5.11 -15.93
CA ASP A 193 4.70 6.09 -17.03
C ASP A 193 4.19 7.44 -16.52
N LEU A 194 3.23 7.40 -15.60
CA LEU A 194 2.67 8.58 -14.97
C LEU A 194 3.66 9.29 -14.05
N LEU A 195 4.39 8.53 -13.22
CA LEU A 195 5.45 9.08 -12.38
C LEU A 195 6.54 9.74 -13.23
N GLU A 196 6.92 9.12 -14.35
CA GLU A 196 7.89 9.68 -15.28
C GLU A 196 7.41 11.00 -15.90
N LYS A 197 6.15 11.04 -16.34
CA LYS A 197 5.54 12.25 -16.91
C LYS A 197 5.54 13.40 -15.90
N VAL A 198 5.15 13.14 -14.65
CA VAL A 198 5.08 14.16 -13.60
C VAL A 198 6.48 14.60 -13.15
N ALA A 199 7.43 13.67 -12.98
CA ALA A 199 8.81 13.99 -12.63
C ALA A 199 9.49 14.86 -13.70
N ARG A 200 9.28 14.55 -14.99
CA ARG A 200 9.75 15.39 -16.11
C ARG A 200 9.13 16.78 -16.12
N PHE A 201 7.84 16.89 -15.84
CA PHE A 201 7.16 18.19 -15.74
C PHE A 201 7.78 19.07 -14.67
N TYR A 202 7.95 18.56 -13.45
CA TYR A 202 8.54 19.37 -12.37
C TYR A 202 10.01 19.72 -12.62
N THR A 203 10.77 18.83 -13.25
CA THR A 203 12.18 19.09 -13.60
C THR A 203 12.31 20.19 -14.66
N SER A 204 11.41 20.22 -15.65
CA SER A 204 11.48 21.18 -16.78
C SER A 204 10.85 22.54 -16.50
N SER A 205 9.99 22.66 -15.49
CA SER A 205 9.17 23.87 -15.26
C SER A 205 9.85 24.98 -14.43
N GLY A 206 11.09 24.82 -13.97
CA GLY A 206 11.90 25.89 -13.35
C GLY A 206 11.53 26.30 -11.90
N GLU A 207 12.50 26.79 -11.14
CA GLU A 207 12.53 27.09 -9.68
C GLU A 207 12.99 25.94 -8.76
N GLY A 208 12.83 24.67 -9.14
CA GLY A 208 13.34 23.52 -8.38
C GLY A 208 12.72 23.33 -6.97
N GLN A 209 11.80 24.19 -6.57
CA GLN A 209 11.11 24.13 -5.28
C GLN A 209 10.19 22.91 -5.16
N PHE A 210 9.55 22.50 -6.26
CA PHE A 210 8.62 21.38 -6.30
C PHE A 210 9.15 20.28 -7.21
N PHE A 211 9.00 19.03 -6.80
CA PHE A 211 9.43 17.88 -7.59
C PHE A 211 8.58 16.65 -7.28
N ALA A 212 8.75 15.60 -8.09
CA ALA A 212 8.21 14.28 -7.84
C ALA A 212 9.37 13.26 -7.87
N PRO A 213 9.27 12.13 -7.14
CA PRO A 213 10.29 11.10 -7.18
C PRO A 213 10.56 10.62 -8.60
N LYS A 214 11.84 10.51 -8.97
CA LYS A 214 12.26 9.87 -10.20
C LYS A 214 11.85 8.39 -10.21
N PRO A 215 11.20 7.91 -11.28
CA PRO A 215 11.12 6.49 -11.54
C PRO A 215 12.50 5.99 -11.97
N LEU A 216 12.98 4.92 -11.34
CA LEU A 216 14.29 4.33 -11.61
C LEU A 216 14.19 3.14 -12.56
N ALA A 217 13.18 2.27 -12.37
CA ALA A 217 12.91 1.14 -13.24
C ALA A 217 11.50 0.58 -13.04
N TYR A 218 11.02 -0.19 -14.02
CA TYR A 218 9.83 -1.03 -13.87
C TYR A 218 10.20 -2.49 -14.13
N LEU A 219 10.05 -3.32 -13.09
CA LEU A 219 10.24 -4.77 -13.18
C LEU A 219 8.90 -5.40 -13.58
N SER A 220 8.72 -5.68 -14.87
CA SER A 220 7.46 -6.15 -15.45
C SER A 220 6.99 -7.47 -14.85
N ASP A 221 7.88 -8.45 -14.68
CA ASP A 221 7.55 -9.74 -14.08
C ASP A 221 7.07 -9.56 -12.64
N TRP A 222 7.75 -8.71 -11.86
CA TRP A 222 7.39 -8.43 -10.47
C TRP A 222 6.25 -7.41 -10.33
N LYS A 223 5.73 -6.86 -11.43
CA LYS A 223 4.74 -5.77 -11.44
C LYS A 223 5.12 -4.65 -10.47
N MET A 224 6.40 -4.30 -10.45
CA MET A 224 7.01 -3.47 -9.41
C MET A 224 7.67 -2.23 -10.01
N VAL A 225 7.31 -1.07 -9.47
CA VAL A 225 7.94 0.21 -9.78
C VAL A 225 9.06 0.47 -8.77
N ILE A 226 10.27 0.67 -9.26
CA ILE A 226 11.39 1.17 -8.47
C ILE A 226 11.44 2.69 -8.63
N GLN A 227 11.44 3.41 -7.51
CA GLN A 227 11.48 4.87 -7.47
C GLN A 227 12.57 5.34 -6.49
N GLU A 228 13.09 6.54 -6.69
CA GLU A 228 14.06 7.11 -5.76
C GLU A 228 13.47 7.29 -4.35
N HIS A 229 14.34 7.23 -3.34
CA HIS A 229 13.98 7.61 -1.98
C HIS A 229 14.12 9.13 -1.82
N ILE A 230 13.16 9.73 -1.12
CA ILE A 230 13.18 11.16 -0.79
C ILE A 230 13.43 11.30 0.71
N ASP A 231 14.54 11.96 1.04
CA ASP A 231 14.84 12.37 2.41
C ASP A 231 13.95 13.54 2.83
N GLY A 232 13.69 13.63 4.14
CA GLY A 232 12.89 14.70 4.73
C GLY A 232 11.74 14.17 5.58
N ALA A 233 10.88 15.09 6.01
CA ALA A 233 9.69 14.77 6.79
C ALA A 233 8.43 15.01 5.96
N THR A 234 7.43 14.15 6.14
CA THR A 234 6.10 14.43 5.59
C THR A 234 5.49 15.66 6.28
N LEU A 235 4.62 16.41 5.59
CA LEU A 235 3.90 17.51 6.23
C LEU A 235 3.09 17.01 7.45
N ASN A 236 2.49 15.82 7.38
CA ASN A 236 1.83 15.19 8.53
C ASN A 236 2.75 15.03 9.75
N GLN A 237 3.98 14.55 9.54
CA GLN A 237 4.96 14.42 10.63
C GLN A 237 5.33 15.79 11.20
N MET A 238 5.48 16.82 10.35
CA MET A 238 5.78 18.18 10.80
C MET A 238 4.61 18.77 11.61
N VAL A 239 3.37 18.53 11.19
CA VAL A 239 2.16 18.94 11.95
C VAL A 239 2.13 18.25 13.32
N ARG A 240 2.31 16.93 13.36
CA ARG A 240 2.30 16.15 14.62
C ARG A 240 3.41 16.53 15.59
N THR A 241 4.53 17.03 15.09
CA THR A 241 5.69 17.45 15.90
C THR A 241 5.69 18.96 16.19
N GLY A 242 4.68 19.71 15.74
CA GLY A 242 4.60 21.16 15.94
C GLY A 242 5.62 21.97 15.14
N LEU A 243 6.23 21.36 14.12
CA LEU A 243 7.22 21.98 13.23
C LEU A 243 6.62 22.56 11.95
N ALA A 244 5.35 22.27 11.66
CA ALA A 244 4.63 22.87 10.54
C ALA A 244 4.12 24.28 10.90
N GLY A 245 4.33 25.22 9.98
CA GLY A 245 3.74 26.56 10.05
C GLY A 245 3.30 27.04 8.67
N ASN A 246 2.99 28.33 8.56
CA ASN A 246 2.47 28.93 7.31
C ASN A 246 3.34 28.64 6.09
N ARG A 247 4.67 28.57 6.25
CA ARG A 247 5.59 28.26 5.15
C ARG A 247 5.31 26.89 4.53
N GLN A 248 5.10 25.86 5.35
CA GLN A 248 4.86 24.50 4.88
C GLN A 248 3.49 24.37 4.21
N PHE A 249 2.45 25.00 4.78
CA PHE A 249 1.13 25.02 4.15
C PHE A 249 1.12 25.83 2.84
N SER A 250 1.85 26.94 2.76
CA SER A 250 2.04 27.67 1.50
C SER A 250 2.79 26.84 0.46
N ALA A 251 3.78 26.05 0.88
CA ALA A 251 4.48 25.11 -0.02
C ALA A 251 3.54 24.00 -0.51
N ALA A 252 2.68 23.45 0.35
CA ALA A 252 1.65 22.49 -0.03
C ALA A 252 0.69 23.08 -1.08
N ALA A 253 0.16 24.27 -0.83
CA ALA A 253 -0.73 24.98 -1.74
C ALA A 253 -0.05 25.30 -3.08
N GLY A 254 1.20 25.78 -3.06
CA GLY A 254 1.98 26.04 -4.27
C GLY A 254 2.26 24.77 -5.09
N CYS A 255 2.58 23.66 -4.41
CA CYS A 255 2.86 22.38 -5.04
C CYS A 255 1.66 21.84 -5.83
N ILE A 256 0.48 21.84 -5.19
CA ILE A 256 -0.75 21.33 -5.83
C ILE A 256 -1.27 22.28 -6.90
N ALA A 257 -1.20 23.60 -6.68
CA ALA A 257 -1.56 24.59 -7.69
C ALA A 257 -0.70 24.43 -8.95
N ARG A 258 0.59 24.08 -8.80
CA ARG A 258 1.47 23.81 -9.91
C ARG A 258 1.07 22.55 -10.68
N LEU A 259 0.62 21.49 -10.00
CA LEU A 259 0.06 20.31 -10.67
C LEU A 259 -1.20 20.65 -11.47
N HIS A 260 -2.13 21.40 -10.85
CA HIS A 260 -3.38 21.82 -11.51
C HIS A 260 -3.13 22.67 -12.77
N ASN A 261 -2.01 23.40 -12.84
CA ASN A 261 -1.63 24.22 -14.00
C ASN A 261 -0.65 23.52 -14.97
N SER A 262 -0.31 22.25 -14.74
CA SER A 262 0.77 21.55 -15.46
C SER A 262 0.48 21.23 -16.93
N LYS A 263 -0.80 21.30 -17.36
CA LYS A 263 -1.29 20.79 -18.65
C LYS A 263 -0.91 19.33 -18.93
N ILE A 264 -0.52 18.58 -17.89
CA ILE A 264 -0.40 17.12 -17.98
C ILE A 264 -1.80 16.61 -18.32
N GLU A 265 -1.89 15.72 -19.30
CA GLU A 265 -3.11 14.99 -19.62
C GLU A 265 -2.97 13.54 -19.15
N VAL A 266 -4.02 12.99 -18.55
CA VAL A 266 -4.08 11.59 -18.14
C VAL A 266 -5.35 10.94 -18.68
N ASN A 267 -5.29 9.66 -19.02
CA ASN A 267 -6.41 8.93 -19.63
C ASN A 267 -7.46 8.46 -18.61
N ARG A 268 -7.56 9.14 -17.47
CA ARG A 268 -8.51 8.86 -16.39
C ARG A 268 -9.27 10.12 -16.09
N TYR A 269 -10.58 10.03 -16.00
CA TYR A 269 -11.44 11.12 -15.58
C TYR A 269 -12.07 10.76 -14.25
N HIS A 270 -12.22 11.75 -13.38
CA HIS A 270 -12.78 11.58 -12.06
C HIS A 270 -13.68 12.76 -11.76
N GLY A 271 -14.99 12.50 -11.76
CA GLY A 271 -16.03 13.48 -11.49
C GLY A 271 -16.81 13.15 -10.22
N ILE A 272 -17.85 13.95 -9.99
CA ILE A 272 -18.71 13.83 -8.82
C ILE A 272 -19.43 12.47 -8.78
N GLY A 273 -19.83 11.94 -9.95
CA GLY A 273 -20.43 10.61 -10.03
C GLY A 273 -19.50 9.50 -9.54
N ASP A 274 -18.20 9.59 -9.82
CA ASP A 274 -17.21 8.63 -9.35
C ASP A 274 -17.03 8.70 -7.82
N GLU A 275 -17.07 9.90 -7.24
CA GLU A 275 -17.06 10.10 -5.78
C GLU A 275 -18.29 9.50 -5.10
N LEU A 276 -19.49 9.73 -5.67
CA LEU A 276 -20.72 9.13 -5.17
C LEU A 276 -20.67 7.60 -5.24
N GLU A 277 -20.15 7.04 -6.33
CA GLU A 277 -20.00 5.59 -6.47
C GLU A 277 -19.01 5.00 -5.44
N ILE A 278 -17.92 5.71 -5.12
CA ILE A 278 -16.98 5.32 -4.06
C ILE A 278 -17.69 5.32 -2.70
N LEU A 279 -18.46 6.37 -2.40
CA LEU A 279 -19.21 6.49 -1.16
C LEU A 279 -20.27 5.38 -1.02
N GLU A 280 -21.07 5.17 -2.06
CA GLU A 280 -22.08 4.08 -2.12
C GLU A 280 -21.46 2.71 -1.90
N LYS A 281 -20.35 2.41 -2.57
CA LYS A 281 -19.62 1.14 -2.38
C LYS A 281 -19.08 0.98 -0.97
N SER A 282 -18.62 2.07 -0.36
CA SER A 282 -18.10 2.06 1.00
C SER A 282 -19.23 1.78 2.00
N LEU A 283 -20.38 2.44 1.84
CA LEU A 283 -21.56 2.22 2.67
C LEU A 283 -22.14 0.82 2.49
N ALA A 284 -22.23 0.30 1.27
CA ALA A 284 -22.65 -1.08 1.05
C ALA A 284 -21.77 -2.09 1.80
N GLY A 285 -20.47 -1.82 1.93
CA GLY A 285 -19.56 -2.65 2.75
C GLY A 285 -19.81 -2.54 4.26
N VAL A 286 -20.22 -1.37 4.74
CA VAL A 286 -20.61 -1.13 6.15
C VAL A 286 -21.96 -1.83 6.44
N ASP A 287 -22.92 -1.75 5.51
CA ASP A 287 -24.20 -2.44 5.57
C ASP A 287 -24.02 -3.97 5.60
N GLU A 288 -23.20 -4.52 4.70
CA GLU A 288 -22.85 -5.95 4.67
C GLU A 288 -22.20 -6.43 5.97
N ALA A 289 -21.46 -5.56 6.65
CA ALA A 289 -20.86 -5.84 7.95
C ALA A 289 -21.85 -5.70 9.12
N GLY A 290 -23.08 -5.23 8.88
CA GLY A 290 -24.09 -4.97 9.92
C GLY A 290 -23.73 -3.78 10.81
N LEU A 291 -22.89 -2.86 10.33
CA LEU A 291 -22.40 -1.70 11.08
C LEU A 291 -23.12 -0.38 10.73
N SER A 292 -24.03 -0.44 9.76
CA SER A 292 -24.80 0.71 9.30
C SER A 292 -25.99 1.03 10.20
N ASP A 293 -26.32 2.31 10.32
CA ASP A 293 -27.60 2.76 10.88
C ASP A 293 -28.35 3.67 9.90
N HIS A 294 -29.58 4.04 10.25
CA HIS A 294 -30.44 4.87 9.39
C HIS A 294 -29.84 6.25 9.08
N SER A 295 -28.95 6.78 9.91
CA SER A 295 -28.30 8.08 9.68
C SER A 295 -27.35 8.05 8.48
N PHE A 296 -26.72 6.90 8.19
CA PHE A 296 -25.84 6.74 7.02
C PHE A 296 -26.62 6.87 5.72
N SER A 297 -27.74 6.16 5.59
CA SER A 297 -28.61 6.25 4.40
C SER A 297 -29.15 7.67 4.21
N LEU A 298 -29.66 8.29 5.28
CA LEU A 298 -30.14 9.68 5.23
C LEU A 298 -29.06 10.68 4.85
N THR A 299 -27.81 10.44 5.26
CA THR A 299 -26.67 11.30 4.91
C THR A 299 -26.30 11.13 3.44
N LEU A 300 -26.29 9.89 2.93
CA LEU A 300 -26.04 9.60 1.53
C LEU A 300 -27.09 10.27 0.62
N ASP A 301 -28.38 10.15 0.95
CA ASP A 301 -29.46 10.76 0.17
C ASP A 301 -29.28 12.28 0.06
N LYS A 302 -28.93 12.95 1.16
CA LYS A 302 -28.66 14.40 1.18
C LYS A 302 -27.43 14.78 0.35
N ILE A 303 -26.37 13.97 0.41
CA ILE A 303 -25.16 14.19 -0.38
C ILE A 303 -25.48 14.05 -1.87
N GLN A 304 -26.25 13.03 -2.26
CA GLN A 304 -26.68 12.81 -3.63
C GLN A 304 -27.56 13.97 -4.12
N GLU A 305 -28.53 14.43 -3.32
CA GLU A 305 -29.38 15.58 -3.65
C GLU A 305 -28.55 16.85 -3.87
N PHE A 306 -27.60 17.12 -2.97
CA PHE A 306 -26.70 18.27 -3.09
C PHE A 306 -25.81 18.17 -4.34
N ALA A 307 -25.33 16.97 -4.66
CA ALA A 307 -24.45 16.72 -5.80
C ALA A 307 -25.11 17.02 -7.16
N VAL A 308 -26.43 16.86 -7.28
CA VAL A 308 -27.18 17.19 -8.52
C VAL A 308 -27.02 18.67 -8.90
N GLY A 309 -26.88 19.56 -7.92
CA GLY A 309 -26.72 21.00 -8.15
C GLY A 309 -25.30 21.44 -8.48
N LEU A 310 -24.31 20.55 -8.38
CA LEU A 310 -22.90 20.90 -8.56
C LEU A 310 -22.53 20.88 -10.05
N THR A 311 -22.01 22.01 -10.54
CA THR A 311 -21.43 22.10 -11.88
C THR A 311 -19.90 22.12 -11.78
N PRO A 312 -19.19 21.19 -12.44
CA PRO A 312 -17.73 21.21 -12.51
C PRO A 312 -17.19 22.56 -13.01
N SER A 313 -16.22 23.15 -12.28
CA SER A 313 -15.62 24.43 -12.66
C SER A 313 -14.77 24.30 -13.93
N ARG A 314 -13.84 23.33 -13.92
CA ARG A 314 -13.00 22.89 -15.04
C ARG A 314 -12.38 21.54 -14.72
N PHE A 315 -11.92 20.82 -15.74
CA PHE A 315 -11.13 19.60 -15.57
C PHE A 315 -9.65 19.91 -15.79
N VAL A 316 -8.84 19.63 -14.77
CA VAL A 316 -7.37 19.72 -14.79
C VAL A 316 -6.76 18.41 -14.27
N THR A 317 -5.45 18.22 -14.40
CA THR A 317 -4.81 17.11 -13.68
C THR A 317 -4.88 17.39 -12.18
N VAL A 318 -5.59 16.51 -11.47
CA VAL A 318 -5.73 16.49 -10.01
C VAL A 318 -5.02 15.29 -9.45
N HIS A 319 -4.52 15.42 -8.23
CA HIS A 319 -3.86 14.33 -7.52
C HIS A 319 -4.88 13.29 -7.02
N ARG A 320 -6.10 13.72 -6.68
CA ARG A 320 -7.23 12.99 -6.12
C ARG A 320 -7.05 12.54 -4.67
N ASP A 321 -5.90 12.00 -4.29
CA ASP A 321 -5.63 11.59 -2.90
C ASP A 321 -4.71 12.59 -2.17
N PHE A 322 -4.90 13.89 -2.38
CA PHE A 322 -3.99 14.93 -1.87
C PHE A 322 -4.29 15.28 -0.41
N TYR A 323 -3.32 15.02 0.47
CA TYR A 323 -3.34 15.40 1.87
C TYR A 323 -1.91 15.46 2.43
N ASP A 324 -1.77 15.81 3.71
CA ASP A 324 -0.49 16.13 4.36
C ASP A 324 0.57 14.99 4.39
N LYS A 325 0.20 13.72 4.17
CA LYS A 325 1.19 12.64 4.03
C LYS A 325 1.82 12.56 2.63
N GLN A 326 1.21 13.20 1.64
CA GLN A 326 1.67 13.13 0.24
C GLN A 326 2.71 14.19 -0.14
N LEU A 327 3.18 14.94 0.86
CA LEU A 327 4.20 15.96 0.70
C LEU A 327 5.37 15.62 1.61
N ILE A 328 6.56 15.41 1.03
CA ILE A 328 7.81 15.30 1.79
C ILE A 328 8.60 16.59 1.62
N MET A 329 9.06 17.16 2.74
CA MET A 329 9.78 18.43 2.78
C MET A 329 11.19 18.20 3.33
N ASP A 330 12.20 18.57 2.53
CA ASP A 330 13.62 18.58 2.93
C ASP A 330 14.10 19.96 3.42
N GLY A 331 13.13 20.86 3.68
CA GLY A 331 13.34 22.23 4.15
C GLY A 331 13.48 23.29 3.04
N GLN A 332 13.95 22.91 1.86
CA GLN A 332 14.06 23.83 0.71
C GLN A 332 13.07 23.47 -0.40
N ARG A 333 12.85 22.17 -0.61
CA ARG A 333 12.01 21.64 -1.67
C ARG A 333 10.88 20.81 -1.07
N THR A 334 9.88 20.58 -1.90
CA THR A 334 8.70 19.80 -1.56
C THR A 334 8.46 18.76 -2.66
N ALA A 335 8.54 17.49 -2.27
CA ALA A 335 8.22 16.37 -3.14
C ALA A 335 6.74 16.04 -3.04
N LEU A 336 6.07 15.95 -4.18
CA LEU A 336 4.74 15.35 -4.30
C LEU A 336 4.88 13.85 -4.56
N ILE A 337 4.32 13.04 -3.68
CA ILE A 337 4.38 11.57 -3.75
C ILE A 337 2.99 10.96 -3.91
N ASP A 338 2.91 9.64 -4.14
CA ASP A 338 1.65 8.88 -4.28
C ASP A 338 0.74 9.31 -5.45
N LEU A 339 1.36 9.42 -6.62
CA LEU A 339 0.72 9.83 -7.87
C LEU A 339 -0.18 8.75 -8.50
N ASP A 340 -0.43 7.62 -7.84
CA ASP A 340 -1.13 6.45 -8.41
C ASP A 340 -2.60 6.76 -8.80
N THR A 341 -3.15 7.82 -8.20
CA THR A 341 -4.56 8.21 -8.29
C THR A 341 -4.81 9.43 -9.18
N LEU A 342 -3.79 9.97 -9.85
CA LEU A 342 -3.96 11.11 -10.75
C LEU A 342 -5.04 10.85 -11.80
N SER A 343 -5.83 11.89 -12.02
CA SER A 343 -6.95 11.91 -12.95
C SER A 343 -7.17 13.32 -13.48
N MET A 344 -7.93 13.44 -14.56
CA MET A 344 -8.56 14.68 -14.96
C MET A 344 -9.78 14.88 -14.08
N GLY A 345 -9.86 15.99 -13.35
CA GLY A 345 -10.95 16.26 -12.41
C GLY A 345 -11.02 17.73 -11.97
N CYS A 346 -11.98 18.02 -11.11
CA CYS A 346 -12.18 19.34 -10.53
C CYS A 346 -11.10 19.63 -9.49
N PRO A 347 -10.33 20.75 -9.58
CA PRO A 347 -9.24 21.04 -8.65
C PRO A 347 -9.66 21.12 -7.18
N GLU A 348 -10.94 21.39 -6.93
CA GLU A 348 -11.56 21.47 -5.60
C GLU A 348 -11.45 20.15 -4.83
N ILE A 349 -11.36 18.99 -5.51
CA ILE A 349 -11.25 17.68 -4.85
C ILE A 349 -9.96 17.57 -4.01
N ASP A 350 -8.85 18.08 -4.52
CA ASP A 350 -7.56 18.01 -3.82
C ASP A 350 -7.56 18.92 -2.59
N VAL A 351 -8.18 20.11 -2.71
CA VAL A 351 -8.29 21.06 -1.60
C VAL A 351 -9.24 20.51 -0.54
N ALA A 352 -10.38 19.96 -0.94
CA ALA A 352 -11.34 19.36 -0.02
C ALA A 352 -10.74 18.16 0.72
N ASN A 353 -10.05 17.25 0.01
CA ASN A 353 -9.38 16.11 0.63
C ASN A 353 -8.27 16.54 1.58
N PHE A 354 -7.53 17.59 1.25
CA PHE A 354 -6.50 18.13 2.14
C PHE A 354 -7.10 18.69 3.44
N LEU A 355 -8.18 19.48 3.34
CA LEU A 355 -8.87 20.05 4.50
C LEU A 355 -9.50 18.97 5.39
N ALA A 356 -10.15 17.97 4.79
CA ALA A 356 -10.79 16.87 5.52
C ALA A 356 -9.80 16.00 6.34
N HIS A 357 -8.50 16.04 5.99
CA HIS A 357 -7.44 15.35 6.74
C HIS A 357 -6.78 16.24 7.82
N LEU A 358 -7.02 17.55 7.81
CA LEU A 358 -6.54 18.47 8.84
C LEU A 358 -7.52 18.64 10.00
N ASP A 359 -8.82 18.46 9.74
CA ASP A 359 -9.87 18.34 10.75
C ASP A 359 -9.70 17.04 11.56
#